data_AF-A0A6P1GBB5-F1
#
_entry.id   AF-A0A6P1GBB5-F1
#
_cell.length_a   1.000
_cell.length_b   1.000
_cell.length_c   1.000
_cell.angle_alpha   90.00
_cell.angle_beta   90.00
_cell.angle_gamma   90.00
#
_symmetry.space_group_name_H-M   'P 1'
#
loop_
_entity.id
_entity.type
_entity.pdbx_description
1 polymer ?
#
loop_
_entity_poly.entity_id
_entity_poly.type
_entity_poly.pdbx_seq_one_letter_code
_entity_poly.pdbx_strand_id
1 'polypeptide(L)'
;MCGEPGDDGERRKALAARAVERLERDHKFAEQELATHARWLTASLFAANSAGIIAVVNAKLGAGGIWAGMIFTLGVCAAMLSGYALQLIYSGQMDYLHSAERYWFLVKIGDPRDEAEEANLNDQMARANRWQFAAPLIGWISGVLFLGGAMATGYAMLHQPPVAAEQPAGKPGQKISIFSGDFRPAAVLRL
;
A
#
# COMPACT_ATOMS: atom_id res chain seq x y z
N MET A 1 -48.65 -25.07 30.02
CA MET A 1 -47.74 -23.92 30.16
C MET A 1 -47.86 -23.10 28.88
N CYS A 2 -48.77 -22.12 28.87
CA CYS A 2 -48.90 -21.17 27.77
C CYS A 2 -47.90 -20.05 28.05
N GLY A 3 -46.82 -19.99 27.27
CA GLY A 3 -45.84 -18.91 27.37
C GLY A 3 -46.52 -17.58 27.02
N GLU A 4 -46.22 -16.54 27.79
CA GLU A 4 -46.75 -15.21 27.52
C GLU A 4 -46.26 -14.73 26.14
N PRO A 5 -47.17 -14.35 25.21
CA PRO A 5 -46.84 -13.99 23.83
C PRO A 5 -46.04 -12.67 23.68
N GLY A 6 -45.53 -12.09 24.76
CA GLY A 6 -44.70 -10.87 24.77
C GLY A 6 -43.19 -11.09 24.85
N ASP A 7 -42.70 -12.16 25.50
CA ASP A 7 -41.26 -12.35 25.81
C ASP A 7 -40.43 -12.72 24.56
N ASP A 8 -41.02 -13.44 23.60
CA ASP A 8 -40.29 -13.89 22.41
C ASP A 8 -39.88 -12.76 21.46
N GLY A 9 -40.66 -11.68 21.41
CA GLY A 9 -40.37 -10.50 20.59
C GLY A 9 -39.17 -9.72 21.11
N GLU A 10 -39.11 -9.48 22.43
CA GLU A 10 -37.98 -8.80 23.06
C GLU A 10 -36.70 -9.62 23.00
N ARG A 11 -36.79 -10.95 23.22
CA ARG A 11 -35.64 -11.85 23.07
C ARG A 11 -35.06 -11.84 21.66
N ARG A 12 -35.91 -11.85 20.63
CA ARG A 12 -35.45 -11.77 19.23
C ARG A 12 -34.77 -10.45 18.93
N LYS A 13 -35.31 -9.33 19.41
CA LYS A 13 -34.67 -8.00 19.27
C LYS A 13 -33.33 -7.93 19.99
N ALA A 14 -33.23 -8.48 21.20
CA ALA A 14 -31.98 -8.51 21.96
C ALA A 14 -30.91 -9.39 21.28
N LEU A 15 -31.31 -10.54 20.73
CA LEU A 15 -30.40 -11.41 19.97
C LEU A 15 -29.93 -10.75 18.68
N ALA A 16 -30.83 -10.06 17.98
CA ALA A 16 -30.50 -9.29 16.79
C ALA A 16 -29.52 -8.15 17.09
N ALA A 17 -29.76 -7.36 18.15
CA ALA A 17 -28.86 -6.29 18.55
C ALA A 17 -27.45 -6.81 18.86
N ARG A 18 -27.34 -7.95 19.55
CA ARG A 18 -26.05 -8.61 19.83
C ARG A 18 -25.35 -9.12 18.57
N ALA A 19 -26.11 -9.58 17.58
CA ALA A 19 -25.55 -10.05 16.32
C ALA A 19 -25.03 -8.89 15.46
N VAL A 20 -25.75 -7.76 15.41
CA VAL A 20 -25.26 -6.51 14.79
C VAL A 20 -23.98 -6.04 15.49
N GLU A 21 -23.95 -6.02 16.82
CA GLU A 21 -22.77 -5.60 17.57
C GLU A 21 -21.54 -6.50 17.29
N ARG A 22 -21.75 -7.81 17.12
CA ARG A 22 -20.69 -8.74 16.72
C ARG A 22 -20.19 -8.45 15.31
N LEU A 23 -21.09 -8.26 14.36
CA LEU A 23 -20.74 -7.91 12.98
C LEU A 23 -19.94 -6.61 12.91
N GLU A 24 -20.36 -5.57 13.63
CA GLU A 24 -19.62 -4.30 13.70
C GLU A 24 -18.22 -4.47 14.30
N ARG A 25 -18.07 -5.35 15.30
CA ARG A 25 -16.79 -5.63 15.94
C ARG A 25 -15.84 -6.38 15.01
N ASP A 26 -16.33 -7.43 14.37
CA ASP A 26 -15.56 -8.23 13.42
C ASP A 26 -15.14 -7.38 12.22
N HIS A 27 -16.02 -6.48 11.76
CA HIS A 27 -15.73 -5.53 10.70
C HIS A 27 -14.61 -4.55 11.08
N LYS A 28 -14.70 -3.90 12.25
CA LYS A 28 -13.63 -3.00 12.75
C LYS A 28 -12.29 -3.71 12.86
N PHE A 29 -12.31 -4.98 13.26
CA PHE A 29 -11.11 -5.80 13.32
C PHE A 29 -10.54 -6.05 11.91
N ALA A 30 -11.39 -6.43 10.94
CA ALA A 30 -10.98 -6.64 9.56
C ALA A 30 -10.42 -5.37 8.91
N GLU A 31 -11.03 -4.21 9.14
CA GLU A 31 -10.51 -2.91 8.68
C GLU A 31 -9.12 -2.59 9.25
N GLN A 32 -8.92 -2.87 10.54
CA GLN A 32 -7.62 -2.65 11.20
C GLN A 32 -6.53 -3.58 10.64
N GLU A 33 -6.85 -4.85 10.41
CA GLU A 33 -5.94 -5.82 9.78
C GLU A 33 -5.58 -5.40 8.34
N LEU A 34 -6.58 -5.05 7.53
CA LEU A 34 -6.37 -4.55 6.16
C LEU A 34 -5.49 -3.30 6.13
N ALA A 35 -5.77 -2.32 7.01
CA ALA A 35 -4.96 -1.12 7.13
C ALA A 35 -3.52 -1.44 7.56
N THR A 36 -3.34 -2.41 8.45
CA THR A 36 -2.03 -2.84 8.93
C THR A 36 -1.22 -3.53 7.83
N HIS A 37 -1.82 -4.46 7.10
CA HIS A 37 -1.19 -5.10 5.95
C HIS A 37 -0.84 -4.11 4.85
N ALA A 38 -1.73 -3.16 4.53
CA ALA A 38 -1.48 -2.12 3.55
C ALA A 38 -0.29 -1.22 3.96
N ARG A 39 -0.18 -0.86 5.23
CA ARG A 39 0.98 -0.09 5.76
C ARG A 39 2.27 -0.87 5.63
N TRP A 40 2.30 -2.14 6.02
CA TRP A 40 3.49 -2.99 5.90
C TRP A 40 3.93 -3.19 4.45
N LEU A 41 2.97 -3.39 3.54
CA LEU A 41 3.25 -3.53 2.12
C LEU A 41 3.81 -2.24 1.54
N THR A 42 3.22 -1.09 1.90
CA THR A 42 3.71 0.23 1.48
C THR A 42 5.11 0.52 2.03
N ALA A 43 5.36 0.20 3.30
CA ALA A 43 6.66 0.36 3.93
C ALA A 43 7.73 -0.54 3.28
N SER A 44 7.38 -1.79 2.97
CA SER A 44 8.26 -2.74 2.28
C SER A 44 8.59 -2.26 0.87
N LEU A 45 7.60 -1.76 0.14
CA LEU A 45 7.80 -1.16 -1.17
C LEU A 45 8.72 0.06 -1.08
N PHE A 46 8.48 0.95 -0.11
CA PHE A 46 9.30 2.14 0.10
C PHE A 46 10.74 1.79 0.45
N ALA A 47 10.96 0.80 1.30
CA ALA A 47 12.29 0.32 1.67
C ALA A 47 13.04 -0.25 0.45
N ALA A 48 12.39 -1.13 -0.32
CA ALA A 48 12.97 -1.69 -1.54
C ALA A 48 13.30 -0.60 -2.58
N ASN A 49 12.39 0.37 -2.76
CA ASN A 49 12.58 1.49 -3.67
C ASN A 49 13.70 2.43 -3.21
N SER A 50 13.82 2.68 -1.90
CA SER A 50 14.89 3.50 -1.33
C SER A 50 16.26 2.86 -1.53
N ALA A 51 16.36 1.54 -1.35
CA ALA A 51 17.59 0.81 -1.66
C ALA A 51 17.95 0.90 -3.15
N GLY A 52 16.96 0.81 -4.04
CA GLY A 52 17.13 1.02 -5.48
C GLY A 52 17.63 2.43 -5.82
N ILE A 53 17.03 3.47 -5.23
CA ILE A 53 17.47 4.86 -5.43
C ILE A 53 18.91 5.06 -4.95
N ILE A 54 19.26 4.55 -3.77
CA ILE A 54 20.63 4.64 -3.23
C ILE A 54 21.62 3.92 -4.16
N ALA A 55 21.25 2.76 -4.71
CA ALA A 55 22.08 2.03 -5.66
C ALA A 55 22.28 2.81 -6.97
N VAL A 56 21.22 3.48 -7.47
CA VAL A 56 21.29 4.33 -8.67
C VAL A 56 22.15 5.57 -8.41
N VAL A 57 21.99 6.25 -7.28
CA VAL A 57 22.76 7.45 -6.93
C VAL A 57 24.25 7.14 -6.75
N ASN A 58 24.58 5.97 -6.17
CA ASN A 58 25.96 5.54 -5.99
C ASN A 58 26.61 4.97 -7.25
N ALA A 59 25.80 4.54 -8.24
CA ALA A 59 26.33 4.09 -9.50
C ALA A 59 26.83 5.30 -10.31
N LYS A 60 28.08 5.26 -10.79
CA LYS A 60 28.62 6.23 -11.75
C LYS A 60 27.97 6.02 -13.13
N LEU A 61 26.68 6.32 -13.21
CA LEU A 61 25.86 6.15 -14.38
C LEU A 61 26.19 7.25 -15.41
N GLY A 62 26.46 6.83 -16.65
CA GLY A 62 26.46 7.76 -17.79
C GLY A 62 25.06 8.33 -18.06
N ALA A 63 24.92 9.22 -19.05
CA ALA A 63 23.67 9.94 -19.34
C ALA A 63 22.41 9.04 -19.45
N GLY A 64 22.55 7.81 -19.99
CA GLY A 64 21.45 6.85 -20.08
C GLY A 64 20.94 6.32 -18.73
N GLY A 65 21.80 6.23 -17.71
CA GLY A 65 21.40 5.76 -16.39
C GLY A 65 20.67 6.81 -15.56
N ILE A 66 20.90 8.11 -15.82
CA ILE A 66 20.13 9.20 -15.21
C ILE A 66 18.66 9.12 -15.64
N TRP A 67 18.41 8.92 -16.94
CA TRP A 67 17.04 8.75 -17.46
C TRP A 67 16.36 7.51 -16.89
N ALA A 68 17.07 6.39 -16.79
CA ALA A 68 16.54 5.18 -16.16
C ALA A 68 16.18 5.40 -14.68
N GLY A 69 17.02 6.11 -13.92
CA GLY A 69 16.74 6.50 -12.54
C GLY A 69 15.53 7.44 -12.39
N MET A 70 15.36 8.40 -13.31
CA MET A 70 14.19 9.28 -13.32
C MET A 70 12.89 8.51 -13.62
N ILE A 71 12.91 7.61 -14.61
CA ILE A 71 11.77 6.75 -14.95
C ILE A 71 11.41 5.84 -13.77
N PHE A 72 12.42 5.25 -13.12
CA PHE A 72 12.23 4.43 -11.92
C PHE A 72 11.56 5.24 -10.79
N THR A 73 12.09 6.42 -10.48
CA THR A 73 11.54 7.30 -9.43
C THR A 73 10.12 7.74 -9.75
N LEU A 74 9.83 8.10 -11.00
CA LEU A 74 8.48 8.45 -11.46
C LEU A 74 7.52 7.26 -11.29
N GLY A 75 7.97 6.04 -11.61
CA GLY A 75 7.22 4.80 -11.40
C GLY A 75 6.89 4.57 -9.93
N VAL A 76 7.83 4.83 -9.01
CA VAL A 76 7.60 4.74 -7.57
C VAL A 76 6.56 5.77 -7.09
N CYS A 77 6.69 7.03 -7.51
CA CYS A 77 5.70 8.06 -7.17
C CYS A 77 4.30 7.70 -7.69
N ALA A 78 4.21 7.21 -8.92
CA ALA A 78 2.95 6.76 -9.50
C ALA A 78 2.36 5.56 -8.75
N ALA A 79 3.19 4.60 -8.33
CA ALA A 79 2.77 3.46 -7.52
C ALA A 79 2.20 3.92 -6.17
N MET A 80 2.87 4.83 -5.47
CA MET A 80 2.38 5.36 -4.20
C MET A 80 1.08 6.14 -4.38
N LEU A 81 0.98 6.99 -5.41
CA LEU A 81 -0.24 7.74 -5.70
C LEU A 81 -1.41 6.82 -6.04
N SER A 82 -1.15 5.74 -6.79
CA SER A 82 -2.16 4.72 -7.09
C SER A 82 -2.63 3.99 -5.84
N GLY A 83 -1.72 3.61 -4.95
CA GLY A 83 -2.07 2.96 -3.68
C GLY A 83 -2.91 3.87 -2.79
N TYR A 84 -2.57 5.16 -2.72
CA TYR A 84 -3.36 6.14 -1.98
C TYR A 84 -4.75 6.35 -2.57
N ALA A 85 -4.84 6.54 -3.89
CA ALA A 85 -6.13 6.68 -4.58
C ALA A 85 -7.01 5.43 -4.40
N LEU A 86 -6.41 4.25 -4.48
CA LEU A 86 -7.08 2.97 -4.26
C LEU A 86 -7.66 2.87 -2.86
N GLN A 87 -6.87 3.25 -1.85
CA GLN A 87 -7.31 3.26 -0.46
C GLN A 87 -8.47 4.24 -0.23
N LEU A 88 -8.42 5.42 -0.85
CA LEU A 88 -9.49 6.43 -0.76
C LEU A 88 -10.80 5.94 -1.38
N ILE A 89 -10.70 5.24 -2.52
CA ILE A 89 -11.87 4.66 -3.20
C ILE A 89 -12.45 3.53 -2.34
N TYR A 90 -11.62 2.62 -1.84
CA TYR A 90 -12.09 1.49 -1.02
C TYR A 90 -12.69 1.93 0.32
N SER A 91 -12.14 2.94 0.99
CA SER A 91 -12.71 3.43 2.23
C SER A 91 -14.14 3.95 2.03
N GLY A 92 -14.40 4.68 0.94
CA GLY A 92 -15.76 5.13 0.63
C GLY A 92 -16.70 3.99 0.21
N GLN A 93 -16.18 2.93 -0.42
CA GLN A 93 -16.99 1.77 -0.79
C GLN A 93 -17.40 0.91 0.41
N MET A 94 -16.55 0.80 1.43
CA MET A 94 -16.85 0.00 2.62
C MET A 94 -18.06 0.54 3.39
N ASP A 95 -18.22 1.86 3.48
CA ASP A 95 -19.39 2.47 4.12
C ASP A 95 -20.73 2.04 3.47
N TYR A 96 -20.75 1.95 2.13
CA TYR A 96 -21.93 1.50 1.39
C TYR A 96 -22.17 0.00 1.57
N LEU A 97 -21.11 -0.79 1.53
CA LEU A 97 -21.20 -2.24 1.74
C LEU A 97 -21.72 -2.55 3.15
N HIS A 98 -21.24 -1.81 4.15
CA HIS A 98 -21.65 -1.93 5.54
C HIS A 98 -23.12 -1.55 5.73
N SER A 99 -23.54 -0.44 5.11
CA SER A 99 -24.94 0.00 5.16
C SER A 99 -25.88 -1.04 4.53
N ALA A 100 -25.47 -1.64 3.41
CA ALA A 100 -26.22 -2.71 2.76
C ALA A 100 -26.27 -4.00 3.59
N GLU A 101 -25.14 -4.42 4.16
CA GLU A 101 -25.08 -5.61 5.03
C GLU A 101 -25.99 -5.44 6.26
N ARG A 102 -25.93 -4.27 6.90
CA ARG A 102 -26.81 -3.94 8.02
C ARG A 102 -28.27 -3.97 7.62
N TYR A 103 -28.65 -3.36 6.50
CA TYR A 103 -30.03 -3.38 5.99
C TYR A 103 -30.53 -4.82 5.80
N TRP A 104 -29.78 -5.65 5.07
CA TRP A 104 -30.18 -7.04 4.83
C TRP A 104 -30.22 -7.87 6.11
N PHE A 105 -29.37 -7.57 7.08
CA PHE A 105 -29.41 -8.18 8.39
C PHE A 105 -30.70 -7.81 9.15
N LEU A 106 -31.10 -6.53 9.13
CA LEU A 106 -32.34 -6.06 9.76
C LEU A 106 -33.59 -6.68 9.10
N VAL A 107 -33.63 -6.76 7.78
CA VAL A 107 -34.71 -7.44 7.05
C VAL A 107 -34.80 -8.92 7.44
N LYS A 108 -33.66 -9.60 7.62
CA LYS A 108 -33.61 -11.03 8.00
C LYS A 108 -34.17 -11.30 9.41
N ILE A 109 -34.01 -10.37 10.36
CA ILE A 109 -34.50 -10.52 11.74
C ILE A 109 -35.97 -10.11 11.91
N GLY A 110 -36.60 -9.59 10.84
CA GLY A 110 -38.04 -9.32 10.79
C GLY A 110 -38.41 -7.84 10.63
N ASP A 111 -37.46 -6.95 10.36
CA ASP A 111 -37.79 -5.58 9.96
C ASP A 111 -38.47 -5.59 8.59
N PRO A 112 -39.55 -4.80 8.36
CA PRO A 112 -40.22 -4.78 7.08
C PRO A 112 -39.27 -4.20 6.02
N ARG A 113 -39.36 -4.76 4.81
CA ARG A 113 -38.57 -4.30 3.68
C ARG A 113 -39.03 -2.91 3.26
N ASP A 114 -38.15 -1.92 3.37
CA ASP A 114 -38.35 -0.59 2.80
C ASP A 114 -37.76 -0.53 1.38
N GLU A 115 -38.63 -0.39 0.39
CA GLU A 115 -38.26 -0.32 -1.03
C GLU A 115 -37.50 0.96 -1.38
N ALA A 116 -37.76 2.07 -0.68
CA ALA A 116 -37.08 3.34 -0.91
C ALA A 116 -35.64 3.28 -0.40
N GLU A 117 -35.42 2.68 0.77
CA GLU A 117 -34.08 2.45 1.32
C GLU A 117 -33.27 1.49 0.43
N GLU A 118 -33.90 0.40 -0.03
CA GLU A 118 -33.25 -0.56 -0.93
C GLU A 118 -32.86 0.08 -2.27
N ALA A 119 -33.75 0.87 -2.88
CA ALA A 119 -33.44 1.59 -4.11
C ALA A 119 -32.26 2.55 -3.91
N ASN A 120 -32.22 3.25 -2.77
CA ASN A 120 -31.12 4.16 -2.44
C ASN A 120 -29.79 3.41 -2.25
N LEU A 121 -29.79 2.26 -1.56
CA LEU A 121 -28.62 1.41 -1.38
C LEU A 121 -28.11 0.86 -2.73
N ASN A 122 -29.02 0.38 -3.58
CA ASN A 122 -28.67 -0.10 -4.92
C ASN A 122 -28.08 1.01 -5.79
N ASP A 123 -28.63 2.23 -5.75
CA ASP A 123 -28.09 3.38 -6.48
C ASP A 123 -26.72 3.82 -5.98
N GLN A 124 -26.48 3.75 -4.66
CA GLN A 124 -25.17 4.02 -4.07
C GLN A 124 -24.14 2.96 -4.48
N MET A 125 -24.50 1.67 -4.40
CA MET A 125 -23.66 0.56 -4.84
C MET A 125 -23.37 0.62 -6.34
N ALA A 126 -24.35 0.94 -7.18
CA ALA A 126 -24.15 1.07 -8.62
C ALA A 126 -23.17 2.22 -8.95
N ARG A 127 -23.29 3.36 -8.25
CA ARG A 127 -22.36 4.49 -8.41
C ARG A 127 -20.95 4.14 -7.95
N ALA A 128 -20.81 3.46 -6.83
CA ALA A 128 -19.54 2.97 -6.31
C ALA A 128 -18.87 1.96 -7.27
N ASN A 129 -19.65 1.04 -7.83
CA ASN A 129 -19.17 -0.03 -8.69
C ASN A 129 -18.70 0.46 -10.07
N ARG A 130 -19.20 1.61 -10.57
CA ARG A 130 -18.80 2.18 -11.87
C ARG A 130 -17.30 2.35 -12.04
N TRP A 131 -16.55 2.53 -10.96
CA TRP A 131 -15.11 2.76 -10.99
C TRP A 131 -14.30 1.62 -10.40
N GLN A 132 -14.93 0.48 -10.05
CA GLN A 132 -14.21 -0.63 -9.40
C GLN A 132 -13.07 -1.20 -10.27
N PHE A 133 -13.20 -1.09 -11.60
CA PHE A 133 -12.19 -1.59 -12.53
C PHE A 133 -10.98 -0.65 -12.68
N ALA A 134 -11.14 0.63 -12.35
CA ALA A 134 -10.06 1.62 -12.49
C ALA A 134 -8.94 1.31 -11.50
N ALA A 135 -9.32 0.93 -10.28
CA ALA A 135 -8.45 0.49 -9.21
C ALA A 135 -7.40 -0.56 -9.63
N PRO A 136 -7.79 -1.78 -10.06
CA PRO A 136 -6.85 -2.80 -10.50
C PRO A 136 -6.11 -2.38 -11.78
N LEU A 137 -6.76 -1.66 -12.70
CA LEU A 137 -6.12 -1.20 -13.95
C LEU A 137 -4.93 -0.26 -13.66
N ILE A 138 -5.10 0.71 -12.76
CA ILE A 138 -4.04 1.63 -12.36
C ILE A 138 -2.91 0.85 -11.68
N GLY A 139 -3.24 -0.13 -10.82
CA GLY A 139 -2.27 -1.02 -10.20
C GLY A 139 -1.43 -1.78 -11.24
N TRP A 140 -2.06 -2.34 -12.27
CA TRP A 140 -1.37 -3.02 -13.37
C TRP A 140 -0.48 -2.07 -14.18
N ILE A 141 -0.98 -0.88 -14.54
CA ILE A 141 -0.22 0.12 -15.30
C ILE A 141 1.03 0.53 -14.50
N SER A 142 0.87 0.81 -13.20
CA SER A 142 1.99 1.15 -12.32
C SER A 142 2.98 0.00 -12.19
N GLY A 143 2.48 -1.23 -12.02
CA GLY A 143 3.32 -2.43 -11.94
C GLY A 143 4.15 -2.65 -13.20
N VAL A 144 3.57 -2.48 -14.39
CA VAL A 144 4.29 -2.61 -15.67
C VAL A 144 5.35 -1.53 -15.82
N LEU A 145 5.03 -0.27 -15.49
CA LEU A 145 6.00 0.83 -15.53
C LEU A 145 7.15 0.60 -14.55
N PHE A 146 6.86 0.14 -13.34
CA PHE A 146 7.86 -0.19 -12.33
C PHE A 146 8.78 -1.32 -12.80
N LEU A 147 8.22 -2.44 -13.26
CA LEU A 147 8.99 -3.60 -13.72
C LEU A 147 9.86 -3.23 -14.93
N GLY A 148 9.30 -2.49 -15.88
CA GLY A 148 10.02 -1.98 -17.05
C GLY A 148 11.18 -1.07 -16.67
N GLY A 149 10.97 -0.14 -15.74
CA GLY A 149 12.02 0.73 -15.21
C GLY A 149 13.13 -0.02 -14.48
N ALA A 150 12.76 -1.03 -13.68
CA ALA A 150 13.71 -1.88 -12.98
C ALA A 150 14.57 -2.71 -13.96
N MET A 151 13.96 -3.32 -14.98
CA MET A 151 14.66 -4.07 -16.03
C MET A 151 15.59 -3.18 -16.84
N ALA A 152 15.14 -1.99 -17.24
CA ALA A 152 15.94 -1.04 -17.99
C ALA A 152 17.16 -0.55 -17.17
N THR A 153 16.95 -0.27 -15.88
CA THR A 153 18.03 0.14 -14.97
C THR A 153 19.04 -0.98 -14.75
N GLY A 154 18.57 -2.22 -14.51
CA GLY A 154 19.44 -3.39 -14.37
C GLY A 154 20.24 -3.68 -15.64
N TYR A 155 19.60 -3.56 -16.81
CA TYR A 155 20.28 -3.71 -18.10
C TYR A 155 21.37 -2.63 -18.30
N ALA A 156 21.07 -1.38 -17.95
CA ALA A 156 22.03 -0.28 -18.03
C ALA A 156 23.23 -0.49 -17.09
N MET A 157 23.01 -1.01 -15.88
CA MET A 157 24.07 -1.35 -14.94
C MET A 157 24.97 -2.49 -15.45
N LEU A 158 24.40 -3.53 -16.05
CA LEU A 158 25.15 -4.67 -16.61
C LEU A 158 26.03 -4.28 -17.81
N HIS A 159 25.62 -3.27 -18.58
CA HIS A 159 26.33 -2.82 -19.78
C HIS A 159 27.14 -1.55 -19.55
N GLN A 160 27.34 -1.13 -18.30
CA GLN A 160 28.31 -0.06 -18.04
C GLN A 160 29.68 -0.52 -18.52
N PRO A 161 30.35 0.25 -19.41
CA PRO A 161 31.73 -0.06 -19.74
C PRO A 161 32.51 -0.10 -18.42
N PRO A 162 33.44 -1.07 -18.25
CA PRO A 162 34.27 -1.10 -17.06
C PRO A 162 34.85 0.30 -16.92
N VAL A 163 34.62 0.93 -15.77
CA VAL A 163 35.22 2.23 -15.46
C VAL A 163 36.70 1.98 -15.67
N ALA A 164 37.22 2.47 -16.81
CA ALA A 164 38.61 2.35 -17.12
C ALA A 164 39.28 2.90 -15.88
N ALA A 165 39.99 2.03 -15.16
CA ALA A 165 40.70 2.48 -13.99
C ALA A 165 41.60 3.57 -14.55
N GLU A 166 41.23 4.83 -14.34
CA GLU A 166 42.18 5.91 -14.33
C GLU A 166 43.14 5.44 -13.24
N GLN A 167 44.15 4.68 -13.66
CA GLN A 167 45.41 4.65 -12.98
C GLN A 167 45.70 6.14 -12.89
N PRO A 168 45.60 6.78 -11.70
CA PRO A 168 46.08 8.14 -11.58
C PRO A 168 47.48 8.03 -12.16
N ALA A 169 47.78 8.83 -13.20
CA ALA A 169 49.09 8.86 -13.81
C ALA A 169 50.05 9.23 -12.68
N GLY A 170 50.50 8.20 -11.98
CA GLY A 170 51.25 8.31 -10.77
C GLY A 170 52.56 8.85 -11.26
N LYS A 171 52.81 10.13 -10.98
CA LYS A 171 54.15 10.67 -11.12
C LYS A 171 55.07 9.66 -10.45
N PRO A 172 56.01 9.03 -11.16
CA PRO A 172 56.89 8.03 -10.59
C PRO A 172 57.60 8.68 -9.40
N GLY A 173 57.24 8.26 -8.17
CA GLY A 173 57.78 8.81 -6.93
C GLY A 173 56.77 9.32 -5.90
N GLN A 174 55.48 9.47 -6.23
CA GLN A 174 54.50 9.85 -5.20
C GLN A 174 54.09 8.62 -4.37
N LYS A 175 54.79 8.39 -3.25
CA LYS A 175 54.37 7.43 -2.23
C LYS A 175 52.96 7.79 -1.79
N ILE A 176 51.99 6.98 -2.16
CA ILE A 176 50.62 7.07 -1.66
C ILE A 176 50.72 6.73 -0.16
N SER A 177 50.69 7.77 0.68
CA SER A 177 50.48 7.63 2.11
C SER A 177 49.06 7.11 2.32
N ILE A 178 48.91 5.79 2.32
CA ILE A 178 47.67 5.14 2.72
C ILE A 178 47.59 5.30 4.24
N PHE A 179 46.98 6.40 4.66
CA PHE A 179 46.22 6.48 5.91
C PHE A 179 46.92 5.91 7.16
N SER A 180 47.96 6.61 7.64
CA SER A 180 48.35 6.58 9.06
C SER A 180 47.48 7.58 9.85
N GLY A 181 46.16 7.53 9.65
CA GLY A 181 45.22 8.31 10.44
C GLY A 181 45.02 7.60 11.76
N ASP A 182 45.58 8.16 12.84
CA ASP A 182 45.38 7.68 14.21
C ASP A 182 43.89 7.51 14.49
N PHE A 183 43.45 6.25 14.53
CA PHE A 183 42.11 5.89 14.95
C PHE A 183 42.02 6.15 16.46
N ARG A 184 41.64 7.37 16.85
CA ARG A 184 41.29 7.67 18.24
C ARG A 184 39.88 7.13 18.49
N PRO A 185 39.70 6.05 19.28
CA PRO A 185 38.36 5.63 19.66
C PRO A 185 37.72 6.76 20.46
N ALA A 186 36.64 7.33 19.94
CA ALA A 186 35.80 8.25 20.68
C ALA A 186 35.31 7.53 21.94
N ALA A 187 35.57 8.12 23.10
CA ALA A 187 35.19 7.60 24.40
C ALA A 187 33.71 7.25 24.42
N VAL A 188 33.41 5.98 24.72
CA VAL A 188 32.08 5.48 24.98
C VAL A 188 31.54 6.20 26.22
N LEU A 189 30.66 7.18 26.00
CA LEU A 189 29.85 7.75 27.07
C LEU A 189 28.83 6.67 27.48
N ARG A 190 29.07 6.03 28.63
CA ARG A 190 28.06 5.23 29.31
C ARG A 190 27.05 6.19 29.95
N LEU A 191 25.82 6.14 29.46
CA LEU A 191 24.63 6.60 30.19
C LEU A 191 24.05 5.42 30.96
#